data_AF-A0A2V8GIE7-F1
#
_entry.id   AF-A0A2V8GIE7-F1
#
_cell.length_a   1.000
_cell.length_b   1.000
_cell.length_c   1.000
_cell.angle_alpha   90.00
_cell.angle_beta   90.00
_cell.angle_gamma   90.00
#
_symmetry.space_group_name_H-M   'P 1'
#
loop_
_entity.id
_entity.type
_entity.pdbx_description
1 polymer ?
#
loop_
_entity_poly.entity_id
_entity_poly.type
_entity_poly.pdbx_seq_one_letter_code
_entity_poly.pdbx_strand_id
1 'polypeptide(L)'
;MIRFWLTHPWLLLHGVRYAIWQRLHPDAPWLCPGTIEFLEAHLRKDMTVFEFGSGRSTAWLAARVRSIISIEHDARWYRATRRRLDERGLLADLRLIPLNQRLRNPNGIAMTCRPITSARSSTRRRVPSISW
;
A
#
# COMPACT_ATOMS: atom_id res chain seq x y z
N MET A 1 15.05 -1.93 -27.20
CA MET A 1 14.22 -2.87 -26.39
C MET A 1 14.68 -4.33 -26.50
N ILE A 2 14.89 -4.89 -27.70
CA ILE A 2 15.30 -6.31 -27.88
C ILE A 2 16.65 -6.66 -27.22
N ARG A 3 17.65 -5.78 -27.34
CA ARG A 3 19.00 -6.02 -26.79
C ARG A 3 19.03 -6.18 -25.26
N PHE A 4 18.10 -5.54 -24.55
CA PHE A 4 17.98 -5.63 -23.08
C PHE A 4 17.54 -7.04 -22.64
N TRP A 5 16.56 -7.62 -23.33
CA TRP A 5 16.04 -8.96 -23.01
C TRP A 5 17.01 -10.08 -23.41
N LEU A 6 17.78 -9.88 -24.49
CA LEU A 6 18.83 -10.81 -24.91
C LEU A 6 20.01 -10.88 -23.94
N THR A 7 20.34 -9.78 -23.26
CA THR A 7 21.42 -9.75 -22.26
C THR A 7 20.96 -10.11 -20.85
N HIS A 8 19.65 -10.17 -20.60
CA HIS A 8 19.08 -10.52 -19.30
C HIS A 8 18.02 -11.64 -19.40
N PRO A 9 18.33 -12.80 -20.03
CA PRO A 9 17.36 -13.90 -20.16
C PRO A 9 16.91 -14.44 -18.79
N TRP A 10 17.73 -14.26 -17.75
CA TRP A 10 17.40 -14.60 -16.37
C TRP A 10 16.21 -13.80 -15.82
N LEU A 11 15.94 -12.58 -16.31
CA LEU A 11 14.77 -11.81 -15.90
C LEU A 11 13.47 -12.41 -16.43
N LEU A 12 13.51 -13.06 -17.59
CA LEU A 12 12.37 -13.83 -18.11
C LEU A 12 12.10 -15.05 -17.22
N LEU A 13 13.14 -15.80 -16.86
CA LEU A 13 13.03 -16.91 -15.91
C LEU A 13 12.51 -16.43 -14.55
N HIS A 14 12.98 -15.28 -14.07
CA HIS A 14 12.51 -14.69 -12.82
C HIS A 14 11.02 -14.33 -12.89
N GLY A 15 10.57 -13.70 -13.98
CA GLY A 15 9.17 -13.37 -14.21
C GLY A 15 8.28 -14.62 -14.28
N VAL A 16 8.71 -15.66 -14.99
CA VAL A 16 8.00 -16.95 -15.07
C VAL A 16 7.92 -17.62 -13.70
N ARG A 17 9.05 -17.70 -12.98
CA ARG A 17 9.11 -18.29 -11.63
C ARG A 17 8.22 -17.53 -10.66
N TYR A 18 8.24 -16.19 -10.70
CA TYR A 18 7.37 -15.36 -9.87
C TYR A 18 5.89 -15.53 -10.23
N ALA A 19 5.55 -15.63 -11.52
CA ALA A 19 4.19 -15.91 -11.96
C ALA A 19 3.69 -17.30 -11.50
N ILE A 20 4.54 -18.33 -11.58
CA ILE A 20 4.23 -19.67 -11.05
C ILE A 20 4.01 -19.59 -9.53
N TRP A 21 4.92 -18.94 -8.80
CA TRP A 21 4.81 -18.81 -7.35
C TRP A 21 3.52 -18.10 -6.93
N GLN A 22 3.14 -17.01 -7.61
CA GLN A 22 1.90 -16.28 -7.35
C GLN A 22 0.63 -17.11 -7.61
N ARG A 23 0.67 -18.03 -8.60
CA ARG A 23 -0.43 -18.96 -8.87
C ARG A 23 -0.53 -20.06 -7.82
N LEU A 24 0.61 -20.57 -7.35
CA LEU A 24 0.66 -21.61 -6.32
C LEU A 24 0.27 -21.09 -4.94
N HIS A 25 0.50 -19.80 -4.67
CA HIS A 25 0.18 -19.17 -3.40
C HIS A 25 -0.85 -18.07 -3.64
N PRO A 26 -2.12 -18.37 -3.95
CA PRO A 26 -3.16 -17.34 -4.19
C PRO A 26 -3.51 -16.53 -2.93
N ASP A 27 -3.17 -17.06 -1.75
CA ASP A 27 -3.46 -16.46 -0.45
C ASP A 27 -2.31 -15.63 0.12
N ALA A 28 -1.13 -15.70 -0.49
CA ALA A 28 0.00 -14.91 -0.03
C ALA A 28 -0.31 -13.40 -0.17
N PRO A 29 0.07 -12.55 0.81
CA PRO A 29 -0.10 -11.12 0.68
C PRO A 29 0.90 -10.58 -0.35
N TRP A 30 0.57 -9.47 -1.01
CA TRP A 30 1.52 -8.75 -1.86
C TRP A 30 2.43 -7.88 -1.00
N LEU A 31 3.30 -8.54 -0.25
CA LEU A 31 4.31 -7.93 0.61
C LEU A 31 5.67 -8.56 0.33
N CYS A 32 6.74 -7.84 0.67
CA CYS A 32 8.08 -8.39 0.62
C CYS A 32 8.19 -9.58 1.59
N PRO A 33 8.88 -10.68 1.25
CA PRO A 33 9.00 -11.85 2.13
C PRO A 33 9.44 -11.52 3.55
N GLY A 34 10.47 -10.67 3.74
CA GLY A 34 10.91 -10.24 5.07
C GLY A 34 9.86 -9.44 5.84
N THR A 35 8.97 -8.72 5.16
CA THR A 35 7.83 -8.06 5.81
C THR A 35 6.80 -9.08 6.27
N ILE A 36 6.57 -10.14 5.49
CA ILE A 36 5.68 -11.24 5.88
C ILE A 36 6.24 -11.92 7.12
N GLU A 37 7.51 -12.31 7.11
CA GLU A 37 8.17 -12.95 8.26
C GLU A 37 8.11 -12.08 9.52
N PHE A 38 8.40 -10.78 9.39
CA PHE A 38 8.28 -9.84 10.50
C PHE A 38 6.84 -9.76 11.01
N LEU A 39 5.85 -9.59 10.13
CA LEU A 39 4.46 -9.48 10.54
C LEU A 39 3.94 -10.80 11.14
N GLU A 40 4.32 -11.96 10.63
CA GLU A 40 3.93 -13.25 11.20
C GLU A 40 4.45 -13.43 12.63
N ALA A 41 5.67 -12.96 12.92
CA ALA A 41 6.24 -13.03 14.26
C ALA A 41 5.62 -12.02 15.25
N HIS A 42 5.02 -10.93 14.76
CA HIS A 42 4.61 -9.80 15.62
C HIS A 42 3.09 -9.54 15.65
N LEU A 43 2.32 -9.99 14.65
CA LEU A 43 0.88 -9.79 14.62
C LEU A 43 0.17 -10.65 15.66
N ARG A 44 -0.76 -10.03 16.38
CA ARG A 44 -1.56 -10.69 17.41
C ARG A 44 -3.05 -10.43 17.21
N LYS A 45 -3.87 -11.34 17.72
CA LYS A 45 -5.33 -11.32 17.60
C LYS A 45 -6.01 -10.19 18.38
N ASP A 46 -5.29 -9.46 19.23
CA ASP A 46 -5.75 -8.29 19.98
C ASP A 46 -5.48 -6.96 19.24
N MET A 47 -4.65 -6.97 18.20
CA MET A 47 -4.24 -5.77 17.49
C MET A 47 -5.33 -5.22 16.58
N THR A 48 -5.30 -3.90 16.39
CA THR A 48 -6.04 -3.20 15.34
C THR A 48 -5.05 -2.63 14.33
N VAL A 49 -5.21 -2.97 13.06
CA VAL A 49 -4.29 -2.59 11.99
C VAL A 49 -4.91 -1.54 11.08
N PHE A 50 -4.08 -0.63 10.59
CA PHE A 50 -4.46 0.34 9.59
C PHE A 50 -3.59 0.15 8.33
N GLU A 51 -4.21 0.17 7.16
CA GLU A 51 -3.57 -0.07 5.86
C GLU A 51 -3.95 1.01 4.83
N PHE A 52 -2.96 1.46 4.05
CA PHE A 52 -3.19 2.28 2.86
C PHE A 52 -3.02 1.42 1.60
N GLY A 53 -4.06 1.37 0.77
CA GLY A 53 -4.16 0.46 -0.37
C GLY A 53 -4.66 -0.92 0.08
N SER A 54 -5.67 -1.44 -0.60
CA SER A 54 -6.32 -2.69 -0.23
C SER A 54 -6.01 -3.83 -1.21
N GLY A 55 -6.12 -5.07 -0.76
CA GLY A 55 -5.92 -6.22 -1.64
C GLY A 55 -5.75 -7.55 -0.92
N ARG A 56 -4.77 -8.33 -1.38
CA ARG A 56 -4.45 -9.66 -0.82
C ARG A 56 -3.91 -9.55 0.61
N SER A 57 -3.14 -8.49 0.89
CA SER A 57 -2.66 -8.16 2.23
C SER A 57 -3.81 -7.91 3.22
N THR A 58 -4.88 -7.24 2.79
CA THR A 58 -6.05 -6.96 3.64
C THR A 58 -6.70 -8.24 4.18
N ALA A 59 -6.97 -9.22 3.30
CA ALA A 59 -7.53 -10.51 3.73
C ALA A 59 -6.56 -11.29 4.63
N TRP A 60 -5.26 -11.26 4.30
CA TRP A 60 -4.23 -11.92 5.08
C TRP A 60 -4.10 -11.35 6.51
N LEU A 61 -4.18 -10.02 6.64
CA LEU A 61 -4.18 -9.30 7.92
C LEU A 61 -5.49 -9.54 8.68
N ALA A 62 -6.66 -9.42 8.03
CA ALA A 62 -7.97 -9.64 8.66
C ALA A 62 -8.08 -11.03 9.31
N ALA A 63 -7.45 -12.04 8.72
CA ALA A 63 -7.40 -13.38 9.29
C ALA A 63 -6.51 -13.49 10.55
N ARG A 64 -5.66 -12.51 10.87
CA ARG A 64 -4.61 -12.59 11.91
C ARG A 64 -4.78 -11.60 13.06
N VAL A 65 -5.50 -10.50 12.86
CA VAL A 65 -5.68 -9.45 13.87
C VAL A 65 -7.13 -9.33 14.34
N ARG A 66 -7.39 -8.49 15.35
CA ARG A 66 -8.75 -8.25 15.85
C ARG A 66 -9.62 -7.54 14.81
N SER A 67 -9.06 -6.49 14.23
CA SER A 67 -9.74 -5.67 13.23
C SER A 67 -8.73 -4.95 12.35
N ILE A 68 -9.15 -4.64 11.14
CA ILE A 68 -8.34 -3.88 10.18
C ILE A 68 -9.19 -2.79 9.54
N ILE A 69 -8.59 -1.62 9.38
CA ILE A 69 -9.11 -0.50 8.60
C ILE A 69 -8.21 -0.34 7.38
N SER A 70 -8.77 -0.42 6.18
CA SER A 70 -8.02 -0.31 4.92
C SER A 70 -8.64 0.75 4.02
N ILE A 71 -7.81 1.68 3.54
CA ILE A 71 -8.25 2.76 2.64
C ILE A 71 -7.84 2.43 1.21
N GLU A 72 -8.82 2.36 0.32
CA GLU A 72 -8.61 2.15 -1.11
C GLU A 72 -9.06 3.36 -1.90
N HIS A 73 -8.34 3.71 -2.96
CA HIS A 73 -8.68 4.80 -3.85
C HIS A 73 -9.25 4.33 -5.20
N ASP A 74 -8.84 3.16 -5.66
CA ASP A 74 -9.35 2.58 -6.91
C ASP A 74 -10.64 1.78 -6.64
N ALA A 75 -11.74 2.24 -7.22
CA ALA A 75 -13.06 1.64 -6.98
C ALA A 75 -13.17 0.19 -7.51
N ARG A 76 -12.40 -0.18 -8.55
CA ARG A 76 -12.39 -1.54 -9.08
C ARG A 76 -11.65 -2.48 -8.12
N TRP A 77 -10.51 -2.03 -7.58
CA TRP A 77 -9.78 -2.77 -6.55
C TRP A 77 -10.59 -2.90 -5.28
N TYR A 78 -11.23 -1.82 -4.82
CA TYR A 78 -12.13 -1.85 -3.66
C TYR A 78 -13.18 -2.95 -3.79
N ARG A 79 -13.91 -2.99 -4.92
CA ARG A 79 -14.93 -4.02 -5.17
C ARG A 79 -14.35 -5.43 -5.22
N ALA A 80 -13.18 -5.59 -5.84
CA ALA A 80 -12.52 -6.88 -5.93
C ALA A 80 -12.01 -7.37 -4.56
N THR A 81 -11.48 -6.49 -3.72
CA THR A 81 -11.05 -6.80 -2.36
C THR A 81 -12.24 -7.12 -1.47
N ARG A 82 -13.31 -6.31 -1.54
CA ARG A 82 -14.56 -6.55 -0.80
C ARG A 82 -15.12 -7.95 -1.08
N ARG A 83 -15.27 -8.30 -2.36
CA ARG A 83 -15.75 -9.62 -2.76
C ARG A 83 -14.88 -10.75 -2.19
N ARG A 84 -13.55 -10.62 -2.23
CA ARG A 84 -12.64 -11.65 -1.67
C ARG A 84 -12.75 -11.79 -0.15
N LEU A 85 -13.02 -10.69 0.56
CA LEU A 85 -13.28 -10.73 2.00
C LEU A 85 -14.58 -11.46 2.29
N ASP A 86 -15.65 -11.12 1.55
CA ASP A 86 -16.97 -11.73 1.69
C ASP A 86 -16.92 -13.24 1.37
N GLU A 87 -16.25 -13.65 0.28
CA GLU A 87 -16.03 -15.05 -0.10
C GLU A 87 -15.33 -15.88 0.99
N ARG A 88 -14.53 -15.24 1.85
CA ARG A 88 -13.79 -15.88 2.93
C ARG A 88 -14.44 -15.69 4.31
N GLY A 89 -15.56 -14.97 4.39
CA GLY A 89 -16.20 -14.61 5.64
C GLY A 89 -15.32 -13.74 6.55
N LEU A 90 -14.41 -12.95 5.98
CA LEU A 90 -13.50 -12.08 6.73
C LEU A 90 -14.08 -10.68 6.87
N LEU A 91 -13.95 -10.09 8.07
CA LEU A 91 -14.42 -8.74 8.36
C LEU A 91 -13.26 -7.73 8.29
N ALA A 92 -13.49 -6.62 7.59
CA ALA A 92 -12.57 -5.48 7.51
C ALA A 92 -13.37 -4.18 7.31
N ASP A 93 -12.92 -3.10 7.93
CA ASP A 93 -13.39 -1.74 7.63
C ASP A 93 -12.68 -1.24 6.37
N LEU A 94 -13.25 -1.58 5.22
CA LEU A 94 -12.75 -1.18 3.91
C LEU A 94 -13.43 0.11 3.46
N ARG A 95 -12.66 1.18 3.30
CA ARG A 95 -13.15 2.53 2.93
C ARG A 95 -12.64 2.93 1.55
N LEU A 96 -13.55 3.36 0.67
CA LEU A 96 -13.22 3.91 -0.65
C LEU A 96 -13.06 5.44 -0.55
N ILE A 97 -11.85 5.95 -0.76
CA ILE A 97 -11.54 7.39 -0.80
C ILE A 97 -10.87 7.74 -2.13
N PRO A 98 -11.61 8.31 -3.10
CA PRO A 98 -11.06 8.62 -4.42
C PRO A 98 -10.06 9.78 -4.36
N LEU A 99 -9.01 9.74 -5.19
CA LEU A 99 -7.96 10.76 -5.25
C LEU A 99 -8.41 12.11 -5.86
N ASN A 100 -9.62 12.17 -6.44
CA ASN A 100 -10.14 13.39 -7.06
C ASN A 100 -10.65 14.41 -6.03
N GLN A 101 -10.54 14.13 -4.74
CA GLN A 101 -10.87 15.10 -3.71
C GLN A 101 -9.83 16.22 -3.71
N ARG A 102 -10.31 17.45 -3.96
CA ARG A 102 -9.54 18.66 -3.76
C ARG A 102 -9.12 18.69 -2.29
N LEU A 103 -7.82 18.57 -2.00
CA LEU A 103 -7.27 18.70 -0.65
C LEU A 103 -7.70 20.06 -0.10
N ARG A 104 -8.75 20.06 0.72
CA ARG A 104 -9.21 21.28 1.39
C ARG A 104 -8.25 21.48 2.54
N ASN A 105 -7.36 22.46 2.39
CA ASN A 105 -6.50 22.86 3.49
C ASN A 105 -7.40 23.29 4.66
N PRO A 106 -7.28 22.71 5.87
CA PRO A 106 -8.08 23.11 7.02
C PRO A 106 -7.94 24.60 7.37
N ASN A 107 -6.84 25.24 6.94
CA ASN A 107 -6.58 26.68 7.11
C ASN A 107 -6.96 27.54 5.90
N GLY A 108 -7.63 26.98 4.88
CA GLY A 108 -8.05 27.70 3.67
C GLY A 108 -6.93 28.08 2.68
N ILE A 109 -5.66 27.79 2.99
CA ILE A 109 -4.54 28.09 2.09
C ILE A 109 -4.50 27.02 0.98
N ALA A 110 -4.87 27.39 -0.25
CA ALA A 110 -4.72 26.51 -1.40
C ALA A 110 -3.23 26.07 -1.51
N MET A 111 -2.94 24.80 -1.25
CA MET A 111 -1.63 24.22 -1.55
C MET A 111 -1.56 24.03 -3.07
N THR A 112 -1.28 25.10 -3.79
CA THR A 112 -0.78 24.97 -5.15
C THR A 112 0.64 24.44 -5.02
N CYS A 113 0.89 23.19 -5.41
CA CYS A 113 2.23 22.74 -5.73
C CYS A 113 2.72 23.60 -6.91
N ARG A 114 3.34 24.74 -6.62
CA ARG A 114 4.10 25.46 -7.64
C ARG A 114 5.28 24.56 -7.99
N PRO A 115 5.54 24.27 -9.27
CA PRO A 115 6.76 23.57 -9.65
C PRO A 115 7.94 24.30 -9.03
N ILE A 116 8.89 23.56 -8.45
CA ILE A 116 10.16 24.13 -7.99
C ILE A 116 10.89 24.59 -9.26
N THR A 117 10.59 25.81 -9.70
CA THR A 117 11.47 26.53 -10.60
C THR A 117 12.64 26.97 -9.74
N SER A 118 13.80 26.36 -9.97
CA SER A 118 15.03 26.67 -9.26
C SER A 118 15.41 28.14 -9.43
N ALA A 119 15.15 28.94 -8.40
CA ALA A 119 15.81 30.21 -8.22
C ALA A 119 16.31 30.26 -6.77
N ARG A 120 17.64 30.23 -6.63
CA ARG A 120 18.37 30.33 -5.38
C ARG A 120 17.98 31.61 -4.64
N SER A 121 17.59 31.50 -3.38
CA SER A 121 17.93 32.50 -2.37
C SER A 121 17.99 31.84 -1.01
N SER A 122 19.20 31.79 -0.45
CA SER A 122 19.50 31.26 0.87
C SER A 122 18.85 32.10 1.96
N THR A 123 17.74 31.63 2.52
CA THR A 123 17.31 32.03 3.86
C THR A 123 16.76 30.81 4.57
N ARG A 124 17.64 30.19 5.37
CA ARG A 124 17.33 29.04 6.22
C ARG A 124 16.36 29.50 7.31
N ARG A 125 15.05 29.31 7.14
CA ARG A 125 14.09 29.52 8.23
C ARG A 125 14.34 28.46 9.29
N ARG A 126 14.59 28.89 10.54
CA ARG A 126 14.74 28.00 11.69
C ARG A 126 13.40 27.31 11.98
N VAL A 127 13.45 26.00 12.15
CA VAL A 127 12.33 25.19 12.66
C VAL A 127 12.35 25.33 14.20
N PRO A 128 11.24 25.66 14.88
CA PRO A 128 11.23 25.73 16.33
C PRO A 128 11.36 24.34 16.94
N SER A 129 12.18 24.22 17.99
CA SER A 129 12.34 23.01 18.77
C SER A 129 11.09 22.74 19.61
N ILE A 130 10.51 21.56 19.45
CA ILE A 130 9.47 21.03 20.34
C ILE A 130 10.20 20.32 21.48
N SER A 131 10.02 20.79 22.71
CA SER A 131 10.38 20.08 23.93
C SER A 131 9.26 19.10 24.28
N TRP A 132 9.64 17.85 24.56
CA TRP A 132 8.75 16.78 25.04
C TRP A 132 8.27 17.05 26.46
#